data_AF-A0A2A6H6Q3-F1
#
_entry.id   AF-A0A2A6H6Q3-F1
#
_cell.length_a   1.000
_cell.length_b   1.000
_cell.length_c   1.000
_cell.angle_alpha   90.00
_cell.angle_beta   90.00
_cell.angle_gamma   90.00
#
_symmetry.space_group_name_H-M   'P 1'
#
loop_
_entity.id
_entity.type
_entity.pdbx_description
1 polymer ?
#
loop_
_entity_poly.entity_id
_entity_poly.type
_entity_poly.pdbx_seq_one_letter_code
_entity_poly.pdbx_strand_id
1 'polypeptide(L)'
;MVRNGNDVTIVIAESTPGAGDGGSVLLKNNLEDYFNQGVDKVTFADGVSWTRADLRSHISYVGGTSGNETITGTTGADTIQAGAGDDTLVSLAGNDTFVFRSNFGHDILTDFAAGAGSVDVIDLGSDVFADFASVMAAATQVGADTLIIHDANNSILLKNVALANLHQDDFRFTATA
;
A
#
# COMPACT_ATOMS: atom_id res chain seq x y z
N MET A 1 -9.84 7.10 -4.64
CA MET A 1 -10.00 5.79 -5.33
C MET A 1 -8.83 4.92 -4.93
N VAL A 2 -8.98 3.61 -4.97
CA VAL A 2 -7.92 2.69 -4.57
C VAL A 2 -7.74 1.63 -5.64
N ARG A 3 -6.49 1.24 -5.92
CA ARG A 3 -6.11 0.17 -6.84
C ARG A 3 -5.60 -1.03 -6.06
N ASN A 4 -5.97 -2.22 -6.50
CA ASN A 4 -5.37 -3.47 -6.06
C ASN A 4 -5.14 -4.36 -7.29
N GLY A 5 -3.88 -4.49 -7.73
CA GLY A 5 -3.53 -5.16 -8.97
C GLY A 5 -4.20 -4.51 -10.18
N ASN A 6 -5.10 -5.25 -10.84
CA ASN A 6 -5.89 -4.73 -11.97
C ASN A 6 -7.31 -4.29 -11.59
N ASP A 7 -7.65 -4.37 -10.31
CA ASP A 7 -8.94 -3.97 -9.75
C ASP A 7 -8.90 -2.51 -9.31
N VAL A 8 -10.04 -1.82 -9.45
CA VAL A 8 -10.22 -0.45 -8.98
C VAL A 8 -11.45 -0.36 -8.10
N THR A 9 -11.28 0.17 -6.90
CA THR A 9 -12.40 0.52 -6.03
C THR A 9 -12.64 2.03 -6.09
N ILE A 10 -13.81 2.40 -6.61
CA ILE A 10 -14.34 3.76 -6.54
C ILE A 10 -15.04 3.89 -5.18
N VAL A 11 -14.44 4.64 -4.28
CA VAL A 11 -15.02 4.95 -2.97
C VAL A 11 -15.86 6.21 -3.10
N ILE A 12 -17.12 6.12 -2.69
CA ILE A 12 -18.07 7.21 -2.62
C ILE A 12 -18.15 7.62 -1.16
N ALA A 13 -17.60 8.81 -0.86
CA ALA A 13 -17.64 9.36 0.49
C ALA A 13 -19.08 9.70 0.90
N GLU A 14 -19.34 9.69 2.20
CA GLU A 14 -20.60 10.19 2.74
C GLU A 14 -20.76 11.68 2.44
N SER A 15 -22.00 12.14 2.28
CA SER A 15 -22.28 13.56 2.09
C SER A 15 -21.85 14.41 3.29
N THR A 16 -21.91 13.83 4.48
CA THR A 16 -21.34 14.34 5.73
C THR A 16 -20.89 13.19 6.62
N PRO A 17 -19.83 13.32 7.44
CA PRO A 17 -19.37 12.24 8.31
C PRO A 17 -20.49 11.70 9.23
N GLY A 18 -20.82 10.41 9.10
CA GLY A 18 -21.84 9.74 9.92
C GLY A 18 -23.25 9.76 9.31
N ALA A 19 -23.42 10.21 8.08
CA ALA A 19 -24.69 10.17 7.36
C ALA A 19 -25.12 8.75 6.96
N GLY A 20 -24.21 7.80 6.83
CA GLY A 20 -24.50 6.44 6.40
C GLY A 20 -24.80 6.29 4.91
N ASP A 21 -24.58 7.33 4.10
CA ASP A 21 -24.91 7.38 2.67
C ASP A 21 -23.70 7.15 1.74
N GLY A 22 -22.55 6.81 2.31
CA GLY A 22 -21.36 6.42 1.55
C GLY A 22 -21.50 5.04 0.89
N GLY A 23 -20.49 4.68 0.11
CA GLY A 23 -20.43 3.36 -0.50
C GLY A 23 -19.19 3.15 -1.36
N SER A 24 -19.17 2.06 -2.11
CA SER A 24 -18.06 1.76 -3.01
C SER A 24 -18.53 0.93 -4.20
N VAL A 25 -17.84 1.08 -5.32
CA VAL A 25 -18.00 0.26 -6.53
C VAL A 25 -16.66 -0.37 -6.90
N LEU A 26 -16.62 -1.69 -6.97
CA LEU A 26 -15.45 -2.45 -7.41
C LEU A 26 -15.52 -2.73 -8.92
N LEU A 27 -14.53 -2.24 -9.66
CA LEU A 27 -14.29 -2.55 -11.06
C LEU A 27 -13.20 -3.62 -11.15
N LYS A 28 -13.62 -4.89 -11.23
CA LYS A 28 -12.72 -6.04 -11.19
C LYS A 28 -12.02 -6.34 -12.53
N ASN A 29 -10.69 -6.30 -12.57
CA ASN A 29 -9.83 -6.49 -13.74
C ASN A 29 -10.09 -5.49 -14.87
N ASN A 30 -10.24 -4.20 -14.54
CA ASN A 30 -10.67 -3.18 -15.50
C ASN A 30 -9.66 -2.05 -15.73
N LEU A 31 -8.52 -2.01 -15.03
CA LEU A 31 -7.63 -0.85 -15.10
C LEU A 31 -6.66 -0.90 -16.28
N GLU A 32 -6.09 -2.06 -16.53
CA GLU A 32 -5.19 -2.40 -17.63
C GLU A 32 -5.93 -3.26 -18.64
N ASP A 33 -5.72 -2.92 -19.90
CA ASP A 33 -6.46 -3.53 -21.00
C ASP A 33 -5.83 -4.86 -21.42
N TYR A 34 -6.44 -5.94 -20.96
CA TYR A 34 -6.23 -7.27 -21.56
C TYR A 34 -7.35 -7.50 -22.58
N PHE A 35 -7.05 -7.25 -23.85
CA PHE A 35 -7.89 -7.60 -25.01
C PHE A 35 -9.17 -6.77 -25.25
N ASN A 36 -9.17 -5.46 -24.94
CA ASN A 36 -10.33 -4.57 -25.08
C ASN A 36 -11.56 -5.03 -24.26
N GLN A 37 -11.31 -5.64 -23.09
CA GLN A 37 -12.36 -6.13 -22.20
C GLN A 37 -12.55 -5.18 -21.01
N GLY A 38 -13.76 -5.20 -20.44
CA GLY A 38 -14.10 -4.46 -19.24
C GLY A 38 -14.87 -3.15 -19.47
N VAL A 39 -14.94 -2.34 -18.42
CA VAL A 39 -15.61 -1.04 -18.39
C VAL A 39 -14.79 -0.04 -19.20
N ASP A 40 -15.45 0.56 -20.18
CA ASP A 40 -14.86 1.58 -21.05
C ASP A 40 -14.93 2.97 -20.39
N LYS A 41 -16.05 3.26 -19.70
CA LYS A 41 -16.31 4.55 -19.08
C LYS A 41 -17.25 4.43 -17.86
N VAL A 42 -16.96 5.18 -16.82
CA VAL A 42 -17.86 5.41 -15.68
C VAL A 42 -18.49 6.79 -15.85
N THR A 43 -19.82 6.89 -15.80
CA THR A 43 -20.54 8.17 -15.88
C THR A 43 -21.23 8.44 -14.56
N PHE A 44 -21.00 9.62 -13.98
CA PHE A 44 -21.57 10.06 -12.73
C PHE A 44 -22.86 10.86 -12.96
N ALA A 45 -23.65 11.03 -11.91
CA ALA A 45 -24.95 11.70 -11.96
C ALA A 45 -24.85 13.19 -12.35
N ASP A 46 -23.70 13.83 -12.13
CA ASP A 46 -23.39 15.20 -12.54
C ASP A 46 -23.01 15.32 -14.03
N GLY A 47 -22.98 14.21 -14.77
CA GLY A 47 -22.62 14.14 -16.18
C GLY A 47 -21.12 14.00 -16.44
N VAL A 48 -20.27 14.03 -15.41
CA VAL A 48 -18.85 13.74 -15.55
C VAL A 48 -18.68 12.29 -15.98
N SER A 49 -17.77 12.07 -16.91
CA SER A 49 -17.41 10.73 -17.36
C SER A 49 -15.92 10.51 -17.17
N TRP A 50 -15.55 9.40 -16.56
CA TRP A 50 -14.17 8.94 -16.48
C TRP A 50 -13.97 7.79 -17.45
N THR A 51 -13.04 7.99 -18.39
CA THR A 51 -12.48 6.91 -19.20
C THR A 51 -11.52 6.07 -18.36
N ARG A 52 -11.08 4.93 -18.88
CA ARG A 52 -10.02 4.15 -18.24
C ARG A 52 -8.72 4.94 -18.01
N ALA A 53 -8.37 5.83 -18.94
CA ALA A 53 -7.20 6.70 -18.78
C ALA A 53 -7.39 7.66 -17.61
N ASP A 54 -8.62 8.16 -17.41
CA ASP A 54 -8.96 8.98 -16.26
C ASP A 54 -8.92 8.15 -14.97
N LEU A 55 -9.45 6.93 -14.97
CA LEU A 55 -9.37 6.05 -13.80
C LEU A 55 -7.91 5.83 -13.36
N ARG A 56 -6.99 5.60 -14.31
CA ARG A 56 -5.54 5.51 -14.01
C ARG A 56 -4.98 6.82 -13.47
N SER A 57 -5.35 7.97 -14.02
CA SER A 57 -4.83 9.27 -13.55
C SER A 57 -5.37 9.68 -12.19
N HIS A 58 -6.55 9.18 -11.79
CA HIS A 58 -7.14 9.41 -10.48
C HIS A 58 -6.64 8.41 -9.41
N ILE A 59 -5.84 7.40 -9.79
CA ILE A 59 -5.19 6.48 -8.85
C ILE A 59 -3.82 7.07 -8.50
N SER A 60 -3.69 7.54 -7.25
CA SER A 60 -2.44 8.11 -6.75
C SER A 60 -1.55 7.08 -6.06
N TYR A 61 -2.10 5.93 -5.67
CA TYR A 61 -1.39 4.84 -4.99
C TYR A 61 -2.13 3.51 -5.16
N VAL A 62 -1.41 2.41 -5.00
CA VAL A 62 -1.97 1.06 -4.81
C VAL A 62 -2.30 0.92 -3.33
N GLY A 63 -3.48 0.43 -2.96
CA GLY A 63 -3.84 0.38 -1.54
C GLY A 63 -5.03 -0.49 -1.20
N GLY A 64 -5.45 -0.38 0.06
CA GLY A 64 -6.58 -1.10 0.63
C GLY A 64 -7.52 -0.19 1.40
N THR A 65 -8.30 -0.80 2.29
CA THR A 65 -9.28 -0.13 3.16
C THR A 65 -8.83 -0.19 4.61
N SER A 66 -9.77 -0.33 5.55
CA SER A 66 -9.47 -0.58 6.96
C SER A 66 -9.65 -2.06 7.34
N GLY A 67 -9.75 -2.93 6.33
CA GLY A 67 -9.92 -4.37 6.50
C GLY A 67 -8.61 -5.10 6.32
N ASN A 68 -8.67 -6.44 6.40
CA ASN A 68 -7.52 -7.29 6.13
C ASN A 68 -7.55 -7.69 4.64
N GLU A 69 -6.60 -7.18 3.87
CA GLU A 69 -6.53 -7.34 2.43
C GLU A 69 -5.25 -8.07 1.97
N THR A 70 -5.31 -8.62 0.75
CA THR A 70 -4.10 -8.92 -0.02
C THR A 70 -4.01 -7.89 -1.13
N ILE A 71 -2.94 -7.09 -1.11
CA ILE A 71 -2.74 -5.99 -2.04
C ILE A 71 -1.56 -6.32 -2.94
N THR A 72 -1.85 -6.39 -4.24
CA THR A 72 -0.84 -6.60 -5.26
C THR A 72 -0.55 -5.29 -6.00
N GLY A 73 0.72 -4.94 -6.13
CA GLY A 73 1.20 -3.84 -6.97
C GLY A 73 1.13 -4.18 -8.46
N THR A 74 1.99 -3.53 -9.22
CA THR A 74 2.14 -3.65 -10.66
C THR A 74 3.58 -4.01 -11.01
N THR A 75 3.92 -4.12 -12.29
CA THR A 75 5.31 -4.29 -12.70
C THR A 75 6.06 -2.96 -12.88
N GLY A 76 5.47 -1.84 -12.43
CA GLY A 76 6.07 -0.52 -12.44
C GLY A 76 6.37 -0.05 -11.02
N ALA A 77 6.95 1.15 -10.88
CA ALA A 77 7.16 1.74 -9.57
C ALA A 77 5.83 2.11 -8.92
N ASP A 78 5.53 1.48 -7.78
CA ASP A 78 4.30 1.70 -7.05
C ASP A 78 4.53 2.44 -5.72
N THR A 79 3.56 3.25 -5.35
CA THR A 79 3.40 3.68 -3.95
C THR A 79 2.27 2.85 -3.37
N ILE A 80 2.57 2.03 -2.37
CA ILE A 80 1.64 1.07 -1.75
C ILE A 80 1.27 1.57 -0.36
N GLN A 81 -0.02 1.83 -0.14
CA GLN A 81 -0.58 2.22 1.16
C GLN A 81 -1.77 1.33 1.48
N ALA A 82 -1.54 0.34 2.35
CA ALA A 82 -2.52 -0.69 2.65
C ALA A 82 -3.73 -0.15 3.42
N GLY A 83 -3.45 0.72 4.40
CA GLY A 83 -4.48 1.32 5.24
C GLY A 83 -4.32 0.79 6.65
N ALA A 84 -5.43 0.41 7.27
CA ALA A 84 -5.44 -0.26 8.57
C ALA A 84 -5.93 -1.70 8.36
N GLY A 85 -5.62 -2.58 9.31
CA GLY A 85 -5.96 -4.01 9.20
C GLY A 85 -4.69 -4.83 9.06
N ASP A 86 -4.82 -6.15 8.95
CA ASP A 86 -3.65 -7.01 8.77
C ASP A 86 -3.52 -7.39 7.30
N ASP A 87 -2.60 -6.72 6.59
CA ASP A 87 -2.49 -6.80 5.15
C ASP A 87 -1.32 -7.66 4.66
N THR A 88 -1.48 -8.28 3.49
CA THR A 88 -0.39 -8.94 2.75
C THR A 88 -0.08 -8.15 1.49
N LEU A 89 1.13 -7.60 1.41
CA LEU A 89 1.59 -6.74 0.33
C LEU A 89 2.56 -7.49 -0.58
N VAL A 90 2.25 -7.45 -1.88
CA VAL A 90 3.03 -8.04 -2.96
C VAL A 90 3.31 -6.94 -3.98
N SER A 91 4.48 -6.31 -3.97
CA SER A 91 4.73 -5.17 -4.87
C SER A 91 5.00 -5.59 -6.31
N LEU A 92 5.49 -6.82 -6.52
CA LEU A 92 5.97 -7.37 -7.78
C LEU A 92 7.31 -6.78 -8.21
N ALA A 93 7.37 -6.11 -9.36
CA ALA A 93 8.62 -5.61 -9.93
C ALA A 93 8.51 -4.11 -10.05
N GLY A 94 9.59 -3.39 -9.76
CA GLY A 94 9.52 -1.95 -9.71
C GLY A 94 10.50 -1.43 -8.69
N ASN A 95 10.45 -0.12 -8.48
CA ASN A 95 11.07 0.53 -7.35
C ASN A 95 9.93 0.99 -6.46
N ASP A 96 9.61 0.21 -5.44
CA ASP A 96 8.33 0.34 -4.75
C ASP A 96 8.49 1.07 -3.42
N THR A 97 7.48 1.87 -3.06
CA THR A 97 7.43 2.59 -1.78
C THR A 97 6.26 2.07 -0.95
N PHE A 98 6.55 1.44 0.18
CA PHE A 98 5.56 0.95 1.13
C PHE A 98 5.33 1.98 2.23
N VAL A 99 4.11 2.50 2.32
CA VAL A 99 3.77 3.65 3.16
C VAL A 99 3.03 3.17 4.40
N PHE A 100 3.65 3.36 5.57
CA PHE A 100 3.06 3.04 6.86
C PHE A 100 2.85 4.31 7.69
N ARG A 101 1.63 4.49 8.19
CA ARG A 101 1.20 5.59 9.06
C ARG A 101 0.57 5.01 10.32
N SER A 102 0.18 5.82 11.30
CA SER A 102 -0.35 5.30 12.56
C SER A 102 -1.55 4.34 12.36
N ASN A 103 -1.63 3.29 13.18
CA ASN A 103 -2.65 2.23 13.13
C ASN A 103 -2.67 1.45 11.81
N PHE A 104 -1.49 1.11 11.28
CA PHE A 104 -1.38 0.32 10.05
C PHE A 104 -1.74 -1.15 10.25
N GLY A 105 -1.57 -1.71 11.46
CA GLY A 105 -1.90 -3.11 11.74
C GLY A 105 -0.71 -4.08 11.62
N HIS A 106 -0.98 -5.37 11.44
CA HIS A 106 0.06 -6.41 11.29
C HIS A 106 0.26 -6.83 9.84
N ASP A 107 1.22 -6.17 9.17
CA ASP A 107 1.40 -6.30 7.74
C ASP A 107 2.56 -7.22 7.34
N ILE A 108 2.42 -7.87 6.19
CA ILE A 108 3.40 -8.79 5.62
C ILE A 108 3.84 -8.27 4.25
N LEU A 109 5.14 -7.99 4.09
CA LEU A 109 5.77 -7.71 2.81
C LEU A 109 6.40 -8.99 2.28
N THR A 110 5.94 -9.45 1.11
CA THR A 110 6.34 -10.76 0.58
C THR A 110 7.59 -10.74 -0.29
N ASP A 111 7.89 -9.61 -0.91
CA ASP A 111 8.88 -9.44 -1.98
C ASP A 111 9.77 -8.20 -1.83
N PHE A 112 9.81 -7.60 -0.63
CA PHE A 112 10.64 -6.43 -0.34
C PHE A 112 12.13 -6.71 -0.62
N ALA A 113 12.72 -5.93 -1.53
CA ALA A 113 14.16 -5.93 -1.74
C ALA A 113 14.84 -5.05 -0.68
N ALA A 114 15.71 -5.62 0.15
CA ALA A 114 16.50 -4.89 1.14
C ALA A 114 17.98 -4.79 0.74
N GLY A 115 18.65 -3.71 1.14
CA GLY A 115 20.10 -3.55 1.03
C GLY A 115 20.53 -2.14 0.66
N ALA A 116 21.84 -1.89 0.76
CA ALA A 116 22.41 -0.62 0.32
C ALA A 116 22.15 -0.40 -1.18
N GLY A 117 21.55 0.75 -1.51
CA GLY A 117 21.11 1.05 -2.88
C GLY A 117 19.95 0.18 -3.37
N SER A 118 19.15 -0.41 -2.46
CA SER A 118 17.91 -1.07 -2.83
C SER A 118 16.97 -0.13 -3.59
N VAL A 119 16.13 -0.73 -4.42
CA VAL A 119 15.10 -0.04 -5.19
C VAL A 119 13.81 0.16 -4.42
N ASP A 120 13.57 -0.64 -3.38
CA ASP A 120 12.37 -0.56 -2.55
C ASP A 120 12.63 0.26 -1.29
N VAL A 121 11.60 0.97 -0.85
CA VAL A 121 11.65 1.86 0.32
C VAL A 121 10.44 1.63 1.21
N ILE A 122 10.67 1.50 2.52
CA ILE A 122 9.66 1.58 3.55
C ILE A 122 9.60 3.02 4.05
N ASP A 123 8.51 3.72 3.74
CA ASP A 123 8.26 5.09 4.19
C ASP A 123 7.39 5.11 5.45
N LEU A 124 8.03 5.35 6.59
CA LEU A 124 7.42 5.38 7.91
C LEU A 124 7.04 6.83 8.27
N GLY A 125 5.87 6.98 8.88
CA GLY A 125 5.56 8.21 9.61
C GLY A 125 6.57 8.44 10.72
N SER A 126 7.05 9.68 10.89
CA SER A 126 7.99 10.02 11.98
C SER A 126 7.39 9.83 13.38
N ASP A 127 6.07 9.71 13.47
CA ASP A 127 5.32 9.35 14.68
C ASP A 127 5.34 7.84 14.98
N VAL A 128 5.61 7.00 13.97
CA VAL A 128 5.74 5.54 14.11
C VAL A 128 7.19 5.19 14.50
N PHE A 129 8.16 5.60 13.69
CA PHE A 129 9.58 5.45 14.02
C PHE A 129 10.31 6.76 13.74
N ALA A 130 11.17 7.17 14.66
CA ALA A 130 11.87 8.44 14.55
C ALA A 130 13.00 8.38 13.51
N ASP A 131 13.68 7.23 13.43
CA ASP A 131 14.84 7.00 12.57
C ASP A 131 15.14 5.51 12.37
N PHE A 132 16.14 5.22 11.55
CA PHE A 132 16.58 3.85 11.26
C PHE A 132 17.09 3.11 12.51
N ALA A 133 17.70 3.81 13.48
CA ALA A 133 18.16 3.19 14.71
C ALA A 133 16.98 2.67 15.56
N SER A 134 15.87 3.42 15.61
CA SER A 134 14.64 3.01 16.29
C SER A 134 13.99 1.79 15.61
N VAL A 135 14.04 1.71 14.28
CA VAL A 135 13.60 0.52 13.53
C VAL A 135 14.45 -0.69 13.87
N MET A 136 15.79 -0.55 13.82
CA MET A 136 16.70 -1.66 14.09
C MET A 136 16.62 -2.16 15.55
N ALA A 137 16.32 -1.26 16.50
CA ALA A 137 16.08 -1.65 17.90
C ALA A 137 14.78 -2.45 18.09
N ALA A 138 13.79 -2.24 17.21
CA ALA A 138 12.50 -2.92 17.21
C ALA A 138 12.46 -4.17 16.31
N ALA A 139 13.50 -4.39 15.51
CA ALA A 139 13.57 -5.48 14.54
C ALA A 139 14.15 -6.76 15.16
N THR A 140 13.57 -7.91 14.81
CA THR A 140 14.01 -9.24 15.25
C THR A 140 14.06 -10.20 14.07
N GLN A 141 15.15 -10.96 13.94
CA GLN A 141 15.25 -12.04 12.96
C GLN A 141 14.35 -13.21 13.38
N VAL A 142 13.50 -13.68 12.46
CA VAL A 142 12.61 -14.83 12.65
C VAL A 142 12.82 -15.83 11.52
N GLY A 143 13.69 -16.82 11.73
CA GLY A 143 14.08 -17.73 10.65
C GLY A 143 14.76 -16.97 9.52
N ALA A 144 14.20 -16.99 8.31
CA ALA A 144 14.66 -16.20 7.16
C ALA A 144 14.03 -14.80 7.07
N ASP A 145 13.04 -14.50 7.92
CA ASP A 145 12.25 -13.28 7.88
C ASP A 145 12.77 -12.25 8.89
N THR A 146 12.42 -10.98 8.71
CA THR A 146 12.63 -9.92 9.70
C THR A 146 11.28 -9.39 10.18
N LEU A 147 11.06 -9.39 11.48
CA LEU A 147 9.87 -8.84 12.11
C LEU A 147 10.20 -7.53 12.81
N ILE A 148 9.54 -6.44 12.44
CA ILE A 148 9.66 -5.11 13.04
C ILE A 148 8.38 -4.83 13.82
N ILE A 149 8.47 -4.64 15.14
CA ILE A 149 7.30 -4.41 16.00
C ILE A 149 7.33 -2.97 16.50
N HIS A 150 6.38 -2.15 16.07
CA HIS A 150 6.21 -0.80 16.63
C HIS A 150 5.51 -0.87 17.99
N ASP A 151 4.38 -1.59 18.06
CA ASP A 151 3.61 -1.83 19.28
C ASP A 151 2.78 -3.12 19.19
N ALA A 152 1.88 -3.34 20.15
CA ALA A 152 1.07 -4.56 20.24
C ALA A 152 0.10 -4.77 19.05
N ASN A 153 -0.24 -3.71 18.32
CA ASN A 153 -1.18 -3.71 17.20
C ASN A 153 -0.53 -3.34 15.87
N ASN A 154 0.77 -3.04 15.84
CA ASN A 154 1.45 -2.51 14.67
C ASN A 154 2.78 -3.23 14.45
N SER A 155 2.89 -4.02 13.38
CA SER A 155 4.13 -4.73 13.03
C SER A 155 4.27 -4.96 11.54
N ILE A 156 5.51 -4.96 11.05
CA ILE A 156 5.85 -5.26 9.66
C ILE A 156 6.69 -6.54 9.62
N LEU A 157 6.23 -7.56 8.91
CA LEU A 157 6.97 -8.77 8.64
C LEU A 157 7.54 -8.74 7.22
N LEU A 158 8.86 -8.68 7.10
CA LEU A 158 9.59 -8.77 5.85
C LEU A 158 9.95 -10.22 5.56
N LYS A 159 9.24 -10.85 4.62
CA LYS A 159 9.46 -12.24 4.25
C LYS A 159 10.77 -12.42 3.51
N ASN A 160 11.54 -13.44 3.93
CA ASN A 160 12.80 -13.81 3.31
C ASN A 160 13.83 -12.66 3.23
N VAL A 161 13.72 -11.70 4.14
CA VAL A 161 14.68 -10.61 4.32
C VAL A 161 15.42 -10.85 5.62
N ALA A 162 16.74 -11.07 5.53
CA ALA A 162 17.59 -11.14 6.71
C ALA A 162 17.77 -9.75 7.33
N LEU A 163 17.69 -9.66 8.66
CA LEU A 163 17.83 -8.43 9.43
C LEU A 163 19.18 -7.75 9.15
N ALA A 164 20.23 -8.55 8.95
CA ALA A 164 21.56 -8.06 8.60
C ALA A 164 21.65 -7.42 7.21
N ASN A 165 20.66 -7.64 6.34
CA ASN A 165 20.59 -7.01 5.02
C ASN A 165 19.86 -5.67 5.06
N LEU A 166 19.14 -5.36 6.13
CA LEU A 166 18.51 -4.04 6.27
C LEU A 166 19.57 -2.94 6.32
N HIS A 167 19.32 -1.90 5.57
CA HIS A 167 20.18 -0.73 5.44
C HIS A 167 19.37 0.55 5.63
N GLN A 168 20.04 1.64 6.02
CA GLN A 168 19.37 2.94 6.19
C GLN A 168 18.67 3.44 4.91
N ASP A 169 19.14 3.01 3.74
CA ASP A 169 18.59 3.42 2.44
C ASP A 169 17.24 2.74 2.16
N ASP A 170 16.94 1.64 2.84
CA ASP A 170 15.66 0.93 2.74
C ASP A 170 14.52 1.70 3.43
N PHE A 171 14.84 2.76 4.19
CA PHE A 171 13.88 3.46 5.03
C PHE A 171 13.86 4.96 4.77
N ARG A 172 12.64 5.49 4.69
CA ARG A 172 12.36 6.94 4.71
C ARG A 172 11.49 7.25 5.92
N PHE A 173 11.72 8.42 6.51
CA PHE A 173 10.94 8.92 7.64
C PHE A 173 10.31 10.24 7.24
N THR A 174 8.99 10.24 7.06
CA THR A 174 8.23 11.40 6.59
C THR A 174 7.36 11.96 7.70
N ALA A 175 7.37 13.29 7.86
CA ALA A 175 6.48 13.95 8.81
C ALA A 175 5.01 13.69 8.44
N THR A 176 4.23 13.25 9.43
CA THR A 176 2.77 13.17 9.32
C THR A 176 2.22 14.61 9.29
N ALA A 177 1.44 14.92 8.25
CA ALA A 177 0.80 16.23 8.06
C ALA A 177 -0.43 16.41 8.96
#